data_AF-A0A9X1FVC0-F1
#
_entry.id   AF-A0A9X1FVC0-F1
#
_cell.length_a   1.000
_cell.length_b   1.000
_cell.length_c   1.000
_cell.angle_alpha   90.00
_cell.angle_beta   90.00
_cell.angle_gamma   90.00
#
_symmetry.space_group_name_H-M   'P 1'
#
loop_
_entity.id
_entity.type
_entity.pdbx_description
1 polymer ?
#
loop_
_entity_poly.entity_id
_entity_poly.type
_entity_poly.pdbx_seq_one_letter_code
_entity_poly.pdbx_strand_id
1 'polypeptide(L)'
;MLTTHKSKAISRSLADAVNAALEKKGVSARKASLDVVGHDGLIRDIRAGRIPSYDRVKALFEYLEIDPSGDARDTFISHKWADQLLPHLGMAKCSIDGWADDYRDRDPLPRPAWIEDDKAFWIMATGQSMEREGIISGDYCLVSPARQPHLGDRVFIKDVVGKVAIKRLLDMDGRTAKLRGWQPIRDERQKEFLEERPLKMVKELFPVVAVYRGRPGNEKREPLFIPDPRAPELPRHDGIVLVEVMMESLVAGRQAGIPGTLGFHEKWLRSIGLLPENAALVAVKDQEMEPTFSTRSIGLINKALTRIEANSIYAIRRNKEVLLRRLEALPDGTLIIRGDSPAAKSSVLPSGRAGDVEVIGRVVWSGHHL
;
A
#
# COMPACT_ATOMS: atom_id res chain seq x y z
N MET A 1 -6.89 15.79 27.86
CA MET A 1 -7.52 16.70 26.88
C MET A 1 -6.53 17.65 26.16
N LEU A 2 -5.35 17.96 26.73
CA LEU A 2 -4.34 18.82 26.08
C LEU A 2 -3.56 18.17 24.91
N THR A 3 -3.56 16.85 24.78
CA THR A 3 -2.78 16.08 23.79
C THR A 3 -3.43 16.04 22.40
N THR A 4 -4.77 16.00 22.32
CA THR A 4 -5.53 15.91 21.06
C THR A 4 -5.51 17.22 20.28
N HIS A 5 -5.48 18.37 20.96
CA HIS A 5 -5.42 19.68 20.31
C HIS A 5 -4.04 19.96 19.68
N LYS A 6 -2.95 19.57 20.37
CA LYS A 6 -1.58 19.75 19.85
C LYS A 6 -1.29 18.84 18.65
N SER A 7 -1.73 17.56 18.68
CA SER A 7 -1.59 16.63 17.54
C SER A 7 -2.34 17.13 16.29
N LYS A 8 -3.57 17.64 16.48
CA LYS A 8 -4.35 18.25 15.40
C LYS A 8 -3.68 19.50 14.82
N ALA A 9 -3.08 20.33 15.66
CA ALA A 9 -2.37 21.54 15.21
C ALA A 9 -1.15 21.20 14.34
N ILE A 10 -0.37 20.19 14.75
CA ILE A 10 0.78 19.69 13.98
C ILE A 10 0.31 19.11 12.64
N SER A 11 -0.68 18.21 12.67
CA SER A 11 -1.19 17.58 11.45
C SER A 11 -1.76 18.60 10.45
N ARG A 12 -2.41 19.64 10.94
CA ARG A 12 -2.92 20.75 10.13
C ARG A 12 -1.79 21.56 9.50
N SER A 13 -0.78 21.93 10.30
CA SER A 13 0.41 22.62 9.82
C SER A 13 1.14 21.82 8.73
N LEU A 14 1.19 20.48 8.85
CA LEU A 14 1.80 19.61 7.83
C LEU A 14 1.03 19.69 6.51
N ALA A 15 -0.29 19.57 6.59
CA ALA A 15 -1.16 19.64 5.42
C ALA A 15 -1.03 20.99 4.72
N ASP A 16 -0.98 22.09 5.49
CA ASP A 16 -0.85 23.44 4.94
C ASP A 16 0.49 23.64 4.23
N ALA A 17 1.61 23.22 4.85
CA ALA A 17 2.94 23.29 4.24
C ALA A 17 3.04 22.46 2.96
N VAL A 18 2.50 21.25 2.96
CA VAL A 18 2.46 20.38 1.77
C VAL A 18 1.60 21.01 0.66
N ASN A 19 0.43 21.56 0.99
CA ASN A 19 -0.44 22.20 0.01
C ASN A 19 0.22 23.43 -0.64
N ALA A 20 0.86 24.29 0.15
CA ALA A 20 1.58 25.45 -0.37
C ALA A 20 2.74 25.04 -1.30
N ALA A 21 3.48 23.98 -0.95
CA ALA A 21 4.57 23.49 -1.77
C ALA A 21 4.09 22.80 -3.07
N LEU A 22 2.95 22.11 -3.04
CA LEU A 22 2.32 21.55 -4.24
C LEU A 22 1.93 22.64 -5.24
N GLU A 23 1.33 23.73 -4.74
CA GLU A 23 0.97 24.91 -5.55
C GLU A 23 2.23 25.55 -6.15
N LYS A 24 3.26 25.79 -5.33
CA LYS A 24 4.53 26.36 -5.77
C LYS A 24 5.22 25.50 -6.85
N LYS A 25 5.21 24.18 -6.69
CA LYS A 25 5.84 23.24 -7.63
C LYS A 25 4.96 22.92 -8.85
N GLY A 26 3.70 23.35 -8.86
CA GLY A 26 2.78 23.11 -9.98
C GLY A 26 2.39 21.63 -10.17
N VAL A 27 2.41 20.84 -9.10
CA VAL A 27 2.14 19.38 -9.16
C VAL A 27 0.89 19.02 -8.38
N SER A 28 0.06 18.13 -8.92
CA SER A 28 -1.12 17.65 -8.21
C SER A 28 -0.74 16.77 -7.02
N ALA A 29 -1.54 16.81 -5.95
CA ALA A 29 -1.36 15.95 -4.78
C ALA A 29 -1.31 14.45 -5.13
N ARG A 30 -2.11 14.03 -6.12
CA ARG A 30 -2.11 12.65 -6.63
C ARG A 30 -0.78 12.31 -7.28
N LYS A 31 -0.29 13.16 -8.19
CA LYS A 31 1.00 12.96 -8.87
C LYS A 31 2.17 12.95 -7.88
N ALA A 32 2.22 13.91 -6.95
CA ALA A 32 3.26 13.93 -5.93
C ALA A 32 3.23 12.68 -5.04
N SER A 33 2.05 12.22 -4.63
CA SER A 33 1.94 10.97 -3.84
C SER A 33 2.42 9.77 -4.66
N LEU A 34 2.02 9.65 -5.93
CA LEU A 34 2.46 8.59 -6.83
C LEU A 34 3.99 8.61 -7.05
N ASP A 35 4.56 9.78 -7.31
CA ASP A 35 5.99 9.93 -7.58
C ASP A 35 6.84 9.66 -6.31
N VAL A 36 6.30 9.89 -5.10
CA VAL A 36 7.03 9.73 -3.83
C VAL A 36 6.86 8.35 -3.20
N VAL A 37 5.67 7.75 -3.26
CA VAL A 37 5.38 6.46 -2.58
C VAL A 37 4.73 5.42 -3.49
N GLY A 38 4.54 5.69 -4.78
CA GLY A 38 3.94 4.76 -5.74
C GLY A 38 2.41 4.63 -5.65
N HIS A 39 1.75 5.37 -4.75
CA HIS A 39 0.30 5.36 -4.57
C HIS A 39 -0.23 6.76 -4.23
N ASP A 40 -1.53 7.01 -4.41
CA ASP A 40 -2.11 8.37 -4.28
C ASP A 40 -2.54 8.76 -2.84
N GLY A 41 -2.28 7.88 -1.87
CA GLY A 41 -2.79 7.98 -0.51
C GLY A 41 -1.99 8.87 0.42
N LEU A 42 -0.70 9.13 0.15
CA LEU A 42 0.18 9.84 1.08
C LEU A 42 -0.35 11.22 1.48
N ILE A 43 -0.58 12.10 0.50
CA ILE A 43 -1.04 13.47 0.79
C ILE A 43 -2.50 13.47 1.26
N ARG A 44 -3.31 12.50 0.81
CA ARG A 44 -4.68 12.30 1.29
C ARG A 44 -4.70 12.00 2.79
N ASP A 45 -3.80 11.13 3.27
CA ASP A 45 -3.64 10.79 4.68
C ASP A 45 -3.19 12.00 5.50
N ILE A 46 -2.19 12.74 5.01
CA ILE A 46 -1.72 13.99 5.63
C ILE A 46 -2.90 14.97 5.82
N ARG A 47 -3.69 15.20 4.75
CA ARG A 47 -4.86 16.09 4.79
C ARG A 47 -5.96 15.60 5.73
N ALA A 48 -6.09 14.28 5.91
CA ALA A 48 -7.03 13.68 6.86
C ALA A 48 -6.51 13.72 8.31
N GLY A 49 -5.35 14.32 8.56
CA GLY A 49 -4.74 14.38 9.89
C GLY A 49 -3.96 13.11 10.28
N ARG A 50 -3.84 12.13 9.38
CA ARG A 50 -3.03 10.93 9.60
C ARG A 50 -1.58 11.26 9.25
N ILE A 51 -0.74 11.41 10.26
CA ILE A 51 0.68 11.71 10.04
C ILE A 51 1.38 10.46 9.48
N PRO A 52 1.90 10.48 8.24
CA PRO A 52 2.65 9.36 7.68
C PRO A 52 3.92 9.10 8.49
N SER A 53 4.59 7.97 8.29
CA SER A 53 5.93 7.79 8.85
C SER A 53 6.86 8.90 8.37
N TYR A 54 7.84 9.26 9.19
CA TYR A 54 8.83 10.28 8.86
C TYR A 54 9.48 10.09 7.47
N ASP A 55 9.87 8.88 7.07
CA ASP A 55 10.53 8.69 5.77
C ASP A 55 9.65 9.14 4.59
N ARG A 56 8.33 8.94 4.70
CA ARG A 56 7.36 9.40 3.70
C ARG A 56 7.25 10.92 3.70
N VAL A 57 7.29 11.54 4.88
CA VAL A 57 7.28 13.00 5.03
C VAL A 57 8.58 13.59 4.49
N LYS A 58 9.74 13.01 4.80
CA LYS A 58 11.05 13.41 4.29
C LYS A 58 11.14 13.29 2.78
N ALA A 59 10.77 12.13 2.22
CA ALA A 59 10.76 11.93 0.77
C ALA A 59 9.80 12.90 0.06
N LEU A 60 8.65 13.18 0.68
CA LEU A 60 7.72 14.19 0.17
C LEU A 60 8.30 15.60 0.26
N PHE A 61 9.00 15.94 1.34
CA PHE A 61 9.63 17.24 1.52
C PHE A 61 10.79 17.44 0.54
N GLU A 62 11.63 16.42 0.33
CA GLU A 62 12.66 16.42 -0.70
C GLU A 62 12.07 16.58 -2.10
N TYR A 63 11.02 15.81 -2.41
CA TYR A 63 10.31 15.93 -3.68
C TYR A 63 9.66 17.30 -3.86
N LEU A 64 9.10 17.89 -2.82
CA LEU A 64 8.44 19.21 -2.88
C LEU A 64 9.38 20.39 -2.64
N GLU A 65 10.69 20.13 -2.46
CA GLU A 65 11.70 21.15 -2.11
C GLU A 65 11.29 21.98 -0.87
N ILE A 66 10.63 21.32 0.08
CA ILE A 66 10.32 21.90 1.39
C ILE A 66 11.62 21.83 2.20
N ASP A 67 12.21 22.99 2.48
CA ASP A 67 13.36 23.05 3.37
C ASP A 67 12.92 22.69 4.79
N PRO A 68 13.41 21.57 5.36
CA PRO A 68 13.08 21.23 6.73
C PRO A 68 13.71 22.22 7.71
N SER A 69 14.62 23.11 7.33
CA SER A 69 15.46 23.88 8.25
C SER A 69 14.84 25.11 8.95
N GLY A 70 13.55 25.42 8.72
CA GLY A 70 12.79 26.48 9.41
C GLY A 70 11.80 25.97 10.48
N ASP A 71 10.73 26.73 10.78
CA ASP A 71 9.64 26.36 11.73
C ASP A 71 9.02 24.96 11.45
N ALA A 72 9.17 24.45 10.24
CA ALA A 72 8.81 23.08 9.86
C ALA A 72 9.69 22.01 10.56
N ARG A 73 10.99 22.27 10.81
CA ARG A 73 11.80 21.43 11.71
C ARG A 73 11.21 21.44 13.10
N ASP A 74 10.86 22.61 13.63
CA ASP A 74 10.34 22.72 15.00
C ASP A 74 8.92 22.15 15.19
N THR A 75 8.20 21.91 14.10
CA THR A 75 6.83 21.37 14.13
C THR A 75 6.77 19.87 13.80
N PHE A 76 7.66 19.38 12.94
CA PHE A 76 7.66 17.98 12.47
C PHE A 76 8.86 17.16 12.91
N ILE A 77 9.96 17.84 13.25
CA ILE A 77 11.26 17.26 13.62
C ILE A 77 11.61 17.59 15.08
N SER A 78 10.93 18.55 15.73
CA SER A 78 11.14 18.73 17.17
C SER A 78 10.66 17.49 17.90
N HIS A 79 11.56 17.03 18.75
CA HIS A 79 11.43 15.97 19.74
C HIS A 79 10.44 16.33 20.83
N LYS A 80 9.34 17.01 20.48
CA LYS A 80 8.23 17.27 21.39
C LYS A 80 7.59 15.93 21.72
N TRP A 81 8.08 15.39 22.81
CA TRP A 81 7.45 14.34 23.58
C TRP A 81 6.11 14.88 24.05
N ALA A 82 5.04 14.13 23.80
CA ALA A 82 3.80 14.37 24.52
C ALA A 82 4.03 14.04 26.01
N ASP A 83 3.22 14.64 26.88
CA ASP A 83 3.25 14.34 28.32
C ASP A 83 2.83 12.89 28.64
N GLN A 84 2.43 12.12 27.63
CA GLN A 84 2.09 10.70 27.76
C GLN A 84 3.31 9.81 27.53
N LEU A 85 3.42 8.76 28.33
CA LEU A 85 4.43 7.72 28.18
C LEU A 85 3.81 6.51 27.48
N LEU A 86 4.60 5.84 26.66
CA LEU A 86 4.29 4.57 26.01
C LEU A 86 5.02 3.42 26.72
N PRO A 87 4.43 2.21 26.71
CA PRO A 87 5.14 1.02 27.15
C PRO A 87 6.48 0.85 26.42
N HIS A 88 7.47 0.32 27.15
CA HIS A 88 8.77 -0.05 26.59
C HIS A 88 8.96 -1.55 26.77
N LEU A 89 8.62 -2.29 25.71
CA LEU A 89 8.56 -3.74 25.69
C LEU A 89 9.93 -4.32 25.34
N GLY A 90 10.67 -4.78 26.35
CA GLY A 90 11.81 -5.69 26.21
C GLY A 90 12.95 -5.27 25.27
N MET A 91 13.59 -6.27 24.66
CA MET A 91 14.67 -6.15 23.66
C MET A 91 14.28 -6.97 22.43
N ALA A 92 14.45 -6.45 21.22
CA ALA A 92 14.39 -7.26 19.99
C ALA A 92 15.80 -7.72 19.62
N LYS A 93 16.07 -9.04 19.66
CA LYS A 93 17.38 -9.59 19.29
C LYS A 93 17.45 -9.94 17.80
N CYS A 94 18.41 -9.31 17.12
CA CYS A 94 18.67 -9.34 15.69
C CYS A 94 19.91 -10.22 15.45
N SER A 95 19.77 -11.53 15.65
CA SER A 95 20.82 -12.54 15.39
C SER A 95 20.20 -13.80 14.76
N ILE A 96 21.02 -14.65 14.14
CA ILE A 96 20.58 -15.83 13.37
C ILE A 96 19.82 -16.87 14.23
N ASP A 97 20.11 -16.95 15.53
CA ASP A 97 19.52 -17.94 16.47
C ASP A 97 18.87 -17.31 17.73
N GLY A 98 18.89 -15.99 17.87
CA GLY A 98 18.59 -15.34 19.14
C GLY A 98 17.31 -14.54 19.12
N TRP A 99 16.31 -15.07 19.80
CA TRP A 99 15.09 -14.39 20.22
C TRP A 99 15.30 -13.81 21.62
N ALA A 100 14.70 -12.67 21.95
CA ALA A 100 14.75 -12.10 23.30
C ALA A 100 13.35 -12.11 23.95
N ASP A 101 13.33 -12.36 25.26
CA ASP A 101 12.12 -12.39 26.06
C ASP A 101 11.54 -10.98 26.26
N ASP A 102 10.21 -10.87 26.22
CA ASP A 102 9.42 -9.65 26.46
C ASP A 102 9.27 -9.29 27.96
N TYR A 103 9.92 -10.04 28.86
CA TYR A 103 9.59 -10.08 30.31
C TYR A 103 10.27 -9.04 31.21
N ARG A 104 10.90 -7.99 30.67
CA ARG A 104 11.42 -6.91 31.52
C ARG A 104 10.60 -5.65 31.31
N ASP A 105 9.69 -5.38 32.23
CA ASP A 105 9.10 -4.05 32.40
C ASP A 105 10.24 -3.04 32.50
N ARG A 106 10.33 -2.18 31.49
CA ARG A 106 11.26 -1.06 31.48
C ARG A 106 10.47 0.22 31.74
N ASP A 107 11.16 1.23 32.26
CA ASP A 107 10.55 2.55 32.41
C ASP A 107 9.88 2.95 31.08
N PRO A 108 8.60 3.34 31.13
CA PRO A 108 7.91 3.76 29.94
C PRO A 108 8.59 5.02 29.39
N LEU A 109 8.61 5.12 28.07
CA LEU A 109 9.32 6.17 27.34
C LEU A 109 8.31 7.15 26.75
N PRO A 110 8.67 8.42 26.59
CA PRO A 110 7.73 9.40 26.08
C PRO A 110 7.16 9.03 24.70
N ARG A 111 5.87 9.30 24.53
CA ARG A 111 5.19 9.22 23.24
C ARG A 111 5.62 10.41 22.39
N PRO A 112 6.07 10.24 21.13
CA PRO A 112 6.26 11.38 20.25
C PRO A 112 4.91 12.07 19.99
N ALA A 113 4.87 13.41 19.98
CA ALA A 113 3.62 14.15 19.82
C ALA A 113 2.86 13.83 18.52
N TRP A 114 3.58 13.38 17.48
CA TRP A 114 3.04 13.01 16.16
C TRP A 114 2.42 11.61 16.09
N ILE A 115 2.48 10.82 17.17
CA ILE A 115 1.88 9.48 17.23
C ILE A 115 0.53 9.54 17.92
N GLU A 116 -0.56 9.31 17.20
CA GLU A 116 -1.91 9.26 17.79
C GLU A 116 -2.29 7.87 18.33
N ASP A 117 -1.51 6.85 17.97
CA ASP A 117 -1.72 5.46 18.41
C ASP A 117 -1.41 5.32 19.91
N ASP A 118 -2.47 5.14 20.70
CA ASP A 118 -2.40 4.95 22.15
C ASP A 118 -1.93 3.54 22.55
N LYS A 119 -1.91 2.60 21.60
CA LYS A 119 -1.35 1.25 21.74
C LYS A 119 0.08 1.16 21.23
N ALA A 120 0.66 2.25 20.73
CA ALA A 120 2.06 2.25 20.31
C ALA A 120 2.98 1.91 21.48
N PHE A 121 4.12 1.30 21.17
CA PHE A 121 5.09 0.91 22.17
C PHE A 121 6.52 1.00 21.62
N TRP A 122 7.47 1.16 22.54
CA TRP A 122 8.89 1.17 22.25
C TRP A 122 9.48 -0.21 22.39
N ILE A 123 10.45 -0.53 21.55
CA ILE A 123 11.34 -1.68 21.71
C ILE A 123 12.78 -1.27 21.43
N MET A 124 13.71 -1.76 22.23
CA MET A 124 15.14 -1.55 21.98
C MET A 124 15.66 -2.61 21.02
N ALA A 125 16.24 -2.18 19.90
CA ALA A 125 16.90 -3.07 18.96
C ALA A 125 18.23 -3.56 19.54
N THR A 126 18.56 -4.83 19.30
CA THR A 126 19.80 -5.45 19.76
C THR A 126 20.30 -6.41 18.70
N GLY A 127 21.62 -6.65 18.61
CA GLY A 127 22.21 -7.47 17.54
C GLY A 127 22.46 -6.69 16.25
N GLN A 128 22.92 -7.40 15.21
CA GLN A 128 23.46 -6.81 13.98
C GLN A 128 22.56 -7.03 12.75
N SER A 129 21.49 -7.83 12.86
CA SER A 129 20.71 -8.27 11.71
C SER A 129 19.87 -7.20 11.02
N MET A 130 19.95 -5.93 11.43
CA MET A 130 19.22 -4.80 10.83
C MET A 130 20.13 -3.59 10.58
N GLU A 131 21.47 -3.73 10.69
CA GLU A 131 22.40 -2.60 10.53
C GLU A 131 22.35 -1.99 9.13
N ARG A 132 22.22 -2.82 8.08
CA ARG A 132 21.98 -2.34 6.70
C ARG A 132 20.65 -1.59 6.53
N GLU A 133 19.74 -1.72 7.49
CA GLU A 133 18.47 -0.99 7.54
C GLU A 133 18.51 0.20 8.51
N GLY A 134 19.72 0.63 8.86
CA GLY A 134 20.02 1.78 9.69
C GLY A 134 19.91 1.51 11.19
N ILE A 135 19.33 0.36 11.58
CA ILE A 135 19.05 0.02 12.97
C ILE A 135 20.24 -0.74 13.56
N ILE A 136 20.91 -0.14 14.54
CA ILE A 136 21.99 -0.79 15.28
C ILE A 136 21.55 -1.16 16.70
N SER A 137 22.32 -2.01 17.36
CA SER A 137 22.09 -2.37 18.76
C SER A 137 22.09 -1.12 19.65
N GLY A 138 21.04 -0.94 20.44
CA GLY A 138 20.82 0.22 21.32
C GLY A 138 19.88 1.29 20.73
N ASP A 139 19.49 1.19 19.46
CA ASP A 139 18.49 2.06 18.88
C ASP A 139 17.08 1.72 19.43
N TYR A 140 16.24 2.74 19.61
CA TYR A 140 14.86 2.64 20.10
C TYR A 140 13.90 2.69 18.90
N CYS A 141 13.16 1.62 18.70
CA CYS A 141 12.18 1.47 17.63
C CYS A 141 10.78 1.69 18.18
N LEU A 142 10.01 2.54 17.50
CA LEU A 142 8.61 2.79 17.83
C LEU A 142 7.72 1.93 16.94
N VAL A 143 6.87 1.13 17.57
CA VAL A 143 5.94 0.21 16.91
C VAL A 143 4.52 0.73 17.06
N SER A 144 3.72 0.65 16.00
CA SER A 144 2.34 1.18 15.97
C SER A 144 1.33 0.10 15.57
N PRO A 145 0.66 -0.56 16.54
CA PRO A 145 -0.39 -1.54 16.28
C PRO A 145 -1.63 -0.99 15.56
N ALA A 146 -1.92 0.30 15.67
CA ALA A 146 -3.03 0.92 14.94
C ALA A 146 -2.76 1.05 13.43
N ARG A 147 -1.53 0.79 12.98
CA ARG A 147 -1.14 0.86 11.56
C ARG A 147 -0.95 -0.53 10.97
N GLN A 148 -1.46 -0.71 9.75
CA GLN A 148 -1.16 -1.92 9.00
C GLN A 148 0.28 -1.87 8.43
N PRO A 149 0.99 -3.01 8.47
CA PRO A 149 2.31 -3.14 7.85
C PRO A 149 2.18 -3.17 6.32
N HIS A 150 3.04 -2.42 5.64
CA HIS A 150 3.10 -2.40 4.17
C HIS A 150 4.37 -3.05 3.64
N LEU A 151 4.35 -3.43 2.37
CA LEU A 151 5.54 -3.96 1.71
C LEU A 151 6.65 -2.91 1.74
N GLY A 152 7.86 -3.40 2.01
CA GLY A 152 9.02 -2.60 2.25
C GLY A 152 9.07 -1.97 3.63
N ASP A 153 8.08 -2.06 4.53
CA ASP A 153 8.23 -1.51 5.88
C ASP A 153 9.25 -2.31 6.72
N ARG A 154 9.94 -1.62 7.63
CA ARG A 154 10.58 -2.28 8.78
C ARG A 154 9.46 -2.69 9.72
N VAL A 155 9.38 -3.96 10.09
CA VAL A 155 8.29 -4.54 10.87
C VAL A 155 8.82 -5.18 12.15
N PHE A 156 8.07 -4.97 13.24
CA PHE A 156 8.14 -5.75 14.45
C PHE A 156 7.30 -7.02 14.24
N ILE A 157 7.86 -8.17 14.64
CA ILE A 157 7.20 -9.47 14.55
C ILE A 157 7.33 -10.17 15.89
N LYS A 158 6.21 -10.67 16.41
CA LYS A 158 6.14 -11.57 17.56
C LYS A 158 5.56 -12.90 17.13
N ASP A 159 6.26 -13.98 17.41
CA ASP A 159 5.75 -15.33 17.13
C ASP A 159 4.77 -15.81 18.23
N VAL A 160 4.08 -16.93 17.95
CA VAL A 160 3.15 -17.56 18.90
C VAL A 160 3.81 -18.04 20.21
N VAL A 161 5.14 -18.20 20.22
CA VAL A 161 5.93 -18.58 21.40
C VAL A 161 6.37 -17.33 22.19
N GLY A 162 6.01 -16.13 21.72
CA GLY A 162 6.28 -14.85 22.37
C GLY A 162 7.61 -14.21 21.99
N LYS A 163 8.32 -14.80 21.02
CA LYS A 163 9.64 -14.34 20.61
C LYS A 163 9.55 -13.19 19.60
N VAL A 164 10.38 -12.17 19.77
CA VAL A 164 10.30 -10.91 18.99
C VAL A 164 11.52 -10.67 18.09
N ALA A 165 11.28 -10.07 16.92
CA ALA A 165 12.33 -9.63 15.99
C ALA A 165 11.90 -8.38 15.20
N ILE A 166 12.90 -7.64 14.68
CA ILE A 166 12.69 -6.63 13.64
C ILE A 166 13.23 -7.18 12.33
N LYS A 167 12.47 -6.97 11.24
CA LYS A 167 12.79 -7.41 9.87
C LYS A 167 12.30 -6.38 8.86
N ARG A 168 12.72 -6.49 7.60
CA ARG A 168 12.02 -5.80 6.50
C ARG A 168 10.99 -6.73 5.86
N LEU A 169 9.77 -6.26 5.71
CA LEU A 169 8.72 -6.98 4.99
C LEU A 169 8.92 -6.82 3.49
N LEU A 170 9.07 -7.92 2.75
CA LEU A 170 9.24 -7.89 1.30
C LEU A 170 7.97 -8.28 0.54
N ASP A 171 7.23 -9.25 1.07
CA ASP A 171 6.02 -9.79 0.48
C ASP A 171 5.13 -10.35 1.60
N MET A 172 3.82 -10.39 1.40
CA MET A 172 2.89 -10.98 2.36
C MET A 172 1.59 -11.38 1.67
N ASP A 173 1.29 -12.67 1.71
CA ASP A 173 0.00 -13.20 1.26
C ASP A 173 -0.89 -13.59 2.46
N GLY A 174 -2.02 -14.23 2.21
CA GLY A 174 -2.94 -14.68 3.27
C GLY A 174 -2.39 -15.82 4.15
N ARG A 175 -1.20 -16.36 3.86
CA ARG A 175 -0.63 -17.55 4.52
C ARG A 175 0.78 -17.32 5.04
N THR A 176 1.56 -16.46 4.43
CA THR A 176 3.00 -16.31 4.62
C THR A 176 3.44 -14.84 4.51
N ALA A 177 4.49 -14.48 5.25
CA ALA A 177 5.21 -13.23 5.10
C ALA A 177 6.65 -13.53 4.68
N LYS A 178 7.15 -12.88 3.64
CA LYS A 178 8.57 -12.90 3.26
C LYS A 178 9.30 -11.73 3.89
N LEU A 179 10.36 -12.05 4.61
CA LEU A 179 11.07 -11.15 5.49
C LEU A 179 12.55 -11.14 5.11
N ARG A 180 13.17 -9.97 5.25
CA ARG A 180 14.61 -9.80 5.05
C ARG A 180 15.29 -9.39 6.35
N GLY A 181 16.43 -10.03 6.61
CA GLY A 181 17.40 -9.62 7.62
C GLY A 181 18.83 -9.78 7.11
N TRP A 182 19.80 -9.45 7.94
CA TRP A 182 21.22 -9.62 7.62
C TRP A 182 21.90 -10.58 8.60
N GLN A 183 22.78 -11.43 8.09
CA GLN A 183 23.62 -12.29 8.93
C GLN A 183 24.58 -11.41 9.76
N PRO A 184 25.15 -11.93 10.87
CA PRO A 184 26.26 -11.25 11.53
C PRO A 184 27.40 -10.97 10.56
N ILE A 185 28.14 -9.88 10.78
CA ILE A 185 29.28 -9.52 9.93
C ILE A 185 30.37 -10.59 10.11
N ARG A 186 30.83 -11.17 9.00
CA ARG A 186 31.99 -12.08 8.94
C ARG A 186 32.89 -11.64 7.79
N ASP A 187 34.19 -11.54 8.05
CA ASP A 187 35.19 -11.10 7.06
C ASP A 187 34.82 -9.77 6.37
N GLU A 188 34.37 -8.79 7.17
CA GLU A 188 33.90 -7.47 6.71
C GLU A 188 32.69 -7.50 5.76
N ARG A 189 32.07 -8.67 5.59
CA ARG A 189 30.90 -8.87 4.73
C ARG A 189 29.68 -9.23 5.58
N GLN A 190 28.57 -8.62 5.21
CA GLN A 190 27.27 -8.92 5.79
C GLN A 190 26.36 -9.45 4.68
N LYS A 191 26.01 -10.73 4.74
CA LYS A 191 25.11 -11.36 3.76
C LYS A 191 23.66 -11.13 4.17
N GLU A 192 22.81 -10.82 3.20
CA GLU A 192 21.37 -10.84 3.43
C GLU A 192 20.89 -12.29 3.62
N PHE A 193 19.79 -12.45 4.35
CA PHE A 193 19.02 -13.68 4.37
C PHE A 193 17.54 -13.37 4.19
N LEU A 194 16.86 -14.25 3.46
CA LEU A 194 15.43 -14.22 3.26
C LEU A 194 14.80 -15.29 4.14
N GLU A 195 13.69 -14.93 4.77
CA GLU A 195 12.94 -15.78 5.66
C GLU A 195 11.48 -15.79 5.21
N GLU A 196 10.91 -16.98 4.98
CA GLU A 196 9.48 -17.14 4.79
C GLU A 196 8.85 -17.60 6.10
N ARG A 197 7.93 -16.78 6.63
CA ARG A 197 7.27 -17.06 7.91
C ARG A 197 5.78 -17.35 7.69
N PRO A 198 5.29 -18.54 8.06
CA PRO A 198 3.86 -18.81 8.05
C PRO A 198 3.11 -17.89 9.01
N LEU A 199 2.09 -17.18 8.55
CA LEU A 199 1.31 -16.23 9.36
C LEU A 199 0.59 -16.92 10.53
N LYS A 200 0.27 -18.21 10.41
CA LYS A 200 -0.27 -19.00 11.55
C LYS A 200 0.69 -19.10 12.74
N MET A 201 1.98 -18.86 12.54
CA MET A 201 3.02 -18.84 13.58
C MET A 201 3.34 -17.42 14.07
N VAL A 202 2.69 -16.41 13.50
CA VAL A 202 2.90 -15.00 13.84
C VAL A 202 1.75 -14.52 14.70
N LYS A 203 2.05 -14.14 15.94
CA LYS A 203 1.07 -13.58 16.88
C LYS A 203 0.81 -12.10 16.59
N GLU A 204 1.86 -11.33 16.35
CA GLU A 204 1.79 -9.90 16.08
C GLU A 204 2.75 -9.53 14.93
N LEU A 205 2.31 -8.65 14.04
CA LEU A 205 3.11 -8.11 12.94
C LEU A 205 2.71 -6.66 12.70
N PHE A 206 3.57 -5.73 13.11
CA PHE A 206 3.27 -4.30 13.14
C PHE A 206 4.41 -3.49 12.53
N PRO A 207 4.14 -2.34 11.90
CA PRO A 207 5.20 -1.48 11.36
C PRO A 207 6.00 -0.81 12.46
N VAL A 208 7.32 -0.74 12.25
CA VAL A 208 8.23 0.17 12.95
C VAL A 208 8.12 1.53 12.26
N VAL A 209 7.50 2.49 12.95
CA VAL A 209 7.15 3.80 12.39
C VAL A 209 8.22 4.86 12.60
N ALA A 210 9.12 4.64 13.56
CA ALA A 210 10.29 5.49 13.80
C ALA A 210 11.41 4.71 14.49
N VAL A 211 12.65 5.17 14.31
CA VAL A 211 13.84 4.65 14.96
C VAL A 211 14.65 5.83 15.49
N TYR A 212 15.12 5.73 16.73
CA TYR A 212 15.91 6.76 17.39
C TYR A 212 17.19 6.18 17.99
N ARG A 213 18.31 6.86 17.79
CA ARG A 213 19.60 6.57 18.41
C ARG A 213 19.79 7.47 19.63
N GLY A 214 19.88 6.83 20.79
CA GLY A 214 19.80 7.51 22.08
C GLY A 214 18.39 7.39 22.70
N ARG A 215 18.30 7.52 24.02
CA ARG A 215 17.06 7.28 24.78
C ARG A 215 16.04 8.39 24.52
N PRO A 216 14.81 8.07 24.06
CA PRO A 216 13.68 9.01 24.03
C PRO A 216 13.49 9.72 25.37
N GLY A 217 13.28 11.05 25.35
CA GLY A 217 13.09 11.84 26.57
C GLY A 217 14.35 12.22 27.35
N ASN A 218 15.55 11.94 26.83
CA ASN A 218 16.78 12.36 27.50
C ASN A 218 17.03 13.86 27.30
N GLU A 219 16.76 14.66 28.32
CA GLU A 219 16.94 16.12 28.31
C GLU A 219 18.40 16.57 28.15
N LYS A 220 19.37 15.73 28.53
CA LYS A 220 20.80 16.07 28.43
C LYS A 220 21.39 15.78 27.06
N ARG A 221 20.78 14.88 26.29
CA ARG A 221 21.24 14.47 24.97
C ARG A 221 20.06 14.03 24.13
N GLU A 222 19.70 14.89 23.19
CA GLU A 222 18.59 14.66 22.30
C GLU A 222 18.84 13.43 21.40
N PRO A 223 17.87 12.50 21.28
CA PRO A 223 18.08 11.28 20.51
C PRO A 223 18.02 11.58 19.00
N LEU A 224 18.94 10.99 18.24
CA LEU A 224 19.02 11.18 16.79
C LEU A 224 17.98 10.30 16.09
N PHE A 225 17.10 10.88 15.28
CA PHE A 225 16.22 10.09 14.43
C PHE A 225 17.02 9.36 13.34
N ILE A 226 16.71 8.07 13.11
CA ILE A 226 17.37 7.22 12.12
C ILE A 226 16.43 6.96 10.93
N PRO A 227 16.71 7.56 9.76
CA PRO A 227 15.89 7.35 8.57
C PRO A 227 15.97 5.89 8.09
N ASP A 228 14.89 5.44 7.46
CA ASP A 228 14.89 4.18 6.74
C ASP A 228 15.78 4.30 5.49
N PRO A 229 16.86 3.52 5.36
CA PRO A 229 17.84 3.67 4.29
C PRO A 229 17.39 3.07 2.94
N ARG A 230 16.11 2.76 2.76
CA ARG A 230 15.56 2.31 1.47
C ARG A 230 15.92 3.27 0.34
N ALA A 231 16.31 2.71 -0.79
CA ALA A 231 16.35 3.44 -2.06
C ALA A 231 14.93 3.92 -2.43
N PRO A 232 14.78 5.08 -3.09
CA PRO A 232 13.48 5.63 -3.53
C PRO A 232 12.64 4.67 -4.38
N GLU A 233 13.28 3.66 -4.97
CA GLU A 233 12.71 2.74 -5.98
C GLU A 233 11.89 1.58 -5.40
N LEU A 234 11.81 1.43 -4.08
CA LEU A 234 10.87 0.50 -3.43
C LEU A 234 9.71 1.32 -2.86
N PRO A 235 8.72 1.72 -3.68
CA PRO A 235 7.53 2.39 -3.20
C PRO A 235 6.89 1.53 -2.12
N ARG A 236 6.52 2.16 -1.01
CA ARG A 236 5.66 1.51 -0.01
C ARG A 236 4.30 1.31 -0.66
N HIS A 237 4.11 0.20 -1.38
CA HIS A 237 2.79 -0.19 -1.84
C HIS A 237 1.92 -0.36 -0.60
N ASP A 238 0.92 0.47 -0.47
CA ASP A 238 -0.20 0.37 0.47
C ASP A 238 -1.09 -0.87 0.19
N GLY A 239 -0.51 -1.86 -0.49
CA GLY A 239 -1.20 -2.95 -1.16
C GLY A 239 -2.12 -2.45 -2.28
N ILE A 240 -2.01 -1.22 -2.79
CA ILE A 240 -2.82 -0.77 -3.93
C ILE A 240 -2.12 -1.10 -5.25
N VAL A 241 -2.85 -1.79 -6.11
CA VAL A 241 -2.54 -2.06 -7.51
C VAL A 241 -3.31 -1.07 -8.36
N LEU A 242 -2.59 -0.29 -9.18
CA LEU A 242 -3.22 0.53 -10.20
C LEU A 242 -3.58 -0.35 -11.40
N VAL A 243 -4.86 -0.41 -11.72
CA VAL A 243 -5.37 -1.11 -12.90
C VAL A 243 -5.76 -0.07 -13.93
N GLU A 244 -5.26 -0.22 -15.14
CA GLU A 244 -5.46 0.71 -16.24
C GLU A 244 -6.73 0.41 -17.03
N VAL A 245 -7.38 1.46 -17.54
CA VAL A 245 -8.47 1.34 -18.51
C VAL A 245 -7.88 1.09 -19.90
N MET A 246 -8.38 0.05 -20.57
CA MET A 246 -7.98 -0.28 -21.93
C MET A 246 -8.37 0.86 -22.88
N MET A 247 -7.39 1.43 -23.57
CA MET A 247 -7.58 2.58 -24.45
C MET A 247 -8.58 2.27 -25.58
N GLU A 248 -8.61 1.03 -26.08
CA GLU A 248 -9.54 0.58 -27.13
C GLU A 248 -11.00 0.47 -26.67
N SER A 249 -11.26 0.60 -25.36
CA SER A 249 -12.61 0.70 -24.80
C SER A 249 -13.11 2.14 -24.67
N LEU A 250 -12.21 3.12 -24.82
CA LEU A 250 -12.56 4.54 -24.77
C LEU A 250 -13.01 5.01 -26.16
N VAL A 251 -14.10 5.78 -26.20
CA VAL A 251 -14.50 6.50 -27.42
C VAL A 251 -13.47 7.60 -27.72
N ALA A 252 -13.23 7.91 -29.00
CA ALA A 252 -12.36 9.00 -29.41
C ALA A 252 -12.82 10.33 -28.78
N GLY A 253 -12.01 10.86 -27.87
CA GLY A 253 -12.38 11.92 -26.93
C GLY A 253 -12.75 11.31 -25.58
N ARG A 254 -11.89 11.50 -24.56
CA ARG A 254 -12.11 11.05 -23.17
C ARG A 254 -13.60 11.16 -22.82
N GLN A 255 -14.27 10.05 -22.51
CA GLN A 255 -15.56 10.12 -21.83
C GLN A 255 -15.35 10.94 -20.55
N ALA A 256 -15.84 12.18 -20.56
CA ALA A 256 -15.68 13.09 -19.44
C ALA A 256 -16.21 12.42 -18.17
N GLY A 257 -15.32 12.18 -17.20
CA GLY A 257 -15.67 11.58 -15.91
C GLY A 257 -15.15 10.15 -15.66
N ILE A 258 -14.59 9.44 -16.65
CA ILE A 258 -13.97 8.12 -16.42
C ILE A 258 -12.46 8.29 -16.14
N PRO A 259 -11.95 7.86 -14.98
CA PRO A 259 -10.52 7.91 -14.68
C PRO A 259 -9.75 6.89 -15.53
N GLY A 260 -8.56 7.26 -16.03
CA GLY A 260 -7.72 6.35 -16.82
C GLY A 260 -7.12 5.17 -16.03
N THR A 261 -7.09 5.28 -14.70
CA THR A 261 -6.66 4.21 -13.79
C THR A 261 -7.49 4.23 -12.51
N LEU A 262 -7.75 3.05 -11.94
CA LEU A 262 -8.31 2.88 -10.60
C LEU A 262 -7.36 2.07 -9.72
N GLY A 263 -7.28 2.43 -8.44
CA GLY A 263 -6.52 1.69 -7.44
C GLY A 263 -7.40 0.63 -6.76
N PHE A 264 -6.90 -0.59 -6.68
CA PHE A 264 -7.53 -1.70 -5.96
C PHE A 264 -6.57 -2.28 -4.92
N HIS A 265 -7.09 -2.68 -3.76
CA HIS A 265 -6.25 -3.46 -2.84
C HIS A 265 -5.91 -4.82 -3.45
N GLU A 266 -4.63 -5.16 -3.51
CA GLU A 266 -4.09 -6.42 -4.00
C GLU A 266 -4.71 -7.61 -3.28
N LYS A 267 -4.86 -7.52 -1.94
CA LYS A 267 -5.54 -8.54 -1.15
C LYS A 267 -6.98 -8.76 -1.62
N TRP A 268 -7.69 -7.69 -1.97
CA TRP A 268 -9.05 -7.80 -2.48
C TRP A 268 -9.08 -8.43 -3.88
N LEU A 269 -8.20 -8.01 -4.79
CA LEU A 269 -8.05 -8.63 -6.12
C LEU A 269 -7.80 -10.15 -5.98
N ARG A 270 -6.84 -10.53 -5.13
CA ARG A 270 -6.54 -11.94 -4.87
C ARG A 270 -7.71 -12.69 -4.24
N SER A 271 -8.49 -12.04 -3.36
CA SER A 271 -9.66 -12.66 -2.72
C SER A 271 -10.78 -13.01 -3.70
N ILE A 272 -10.88 -12.29 -4.83
CA ILE A 272 -11.82 -12.60 -5.92
C ILE A 272 -11.18 -13.48 -7.01
N GLY A 273 -10.00 -14.04 -6.76
CA GLY A 273 -9.27 -14.89 -7.70
C GLY A 273 -8.62 -14.14 -8.87
N LEU A 274 -8.43 -12.83 -8.74
CA LEU A 274 -7.79 -11.97 -9.74
C LEU A 274 -6.34 -11.65 -9.35
N LEU A 275 -5.38 -12.07 -10.17
CA LEU A 275 -3.99 -11.66 -10.02
C LEU A 275 -3.76 -10.26 -10.64
N PRO A 276 -2.97 -9.38 -10.02
CA PRO A 276 -2.71 -8.02 -10.51
C PRO A 276 -2.32 -7.93 -11.99
N GLU A 277 -1.44 -8.80 -12.46
CA GLU A 277 -0.97 -8.86 -13.85
C GLU A 277 -2.07 -9.20 -14.86
N ASN A 278 -3.14 -9.86 -14.39
CA ASN A 278 -4.30 -10.25 -15.18
C ASN A 278 -5.46 -9.26 -15.09
N ALA A 279 -5.34 -8.21 -14.28
CA ALA A 279 -6.37 -7.19 -14.13
C ALA A 279 -6.32 -6.18 -15.29
N ALA A 280 -7.49 -5.77 -15.77
CA ALA A 280 -7.67 -4.62 -16.66
C ALA A 280 -9.05 -4.01 -16.44
N LEU A 281 -9.22 -2.72 -16.75
CA LEU A 281 -10.52 -2.04 -16.72
C LEU A 281 -11.02 -1.81 -18.15
N VAL A 282 -12.33 -1.92 -18.32
CA VAL A 282 -13.01 -1.70 -19.60
C VAL A 282 -14.14 -0.70 -19.39
N ALA A 283 -14.08 0.42 -20.10
CA ALA A 283 -15.16 1.41 -20.10
C ALA A 283 -16.35 0.90 -20.92
N VAL A 284 -17.57 1.16 -20.43
CA VAL A 284 -18.80 0.81 -21.12
C VAL A 284 -19.16 1.92 -22.09
N LYS A 285 -19.17 1.63 -23.39
CA LYS A 285 -19.31 2.66 -24.43
C LYS A 285 -20.70 2.77 -25.06
N ASP A 286 -21.56 1.78 -24.86
CA ASP A 286 -22.90 1.70 -25.46
C ASP A 286 -23.96 1.26 -24.44
N GLN A 287 -25.23 1.40 -24.82
CA GLN A 287 -26.38 1.08 -23.99
C GLN A 287 -26.80 -0.39 -24.09
N GLU A 288 -26.03 -1.23 -24.80
CA GLU A 288 -26.40 -2.63 -25.04
C GLU A 288 -26.42 -3.43 -23.75
N MET A 289 -25.66 -3.03 -22.73
CA MET A 289 -25.60 -3.72 -21.44
C MET A 289 -26.50 -3.11 -20.36
N GLU A 290 -27.35 -2.12 -20.68
CA GLU A 290 -28.35 -1.60 -19.73
C GLU A 290 -29.40 -2.70 -19.39
N PRO A 291 -29.90 -2.83 -18.14
CA PRO A 291 -29.57 -2.02 -16.97
C PRO A 291 -28.34 -2.52 -16.19
N THR A 292 -27.73 -3.63 -16.60
CA THR A 292 -26.59 -4.24 -15.89
C THR A 292 -25.37 -3.31 -15.85
N PHE A 293 -25.12 -2.60 -16.95
CA PHE A 293 -24.07 -1.60 -17.07
C PHE A 293 -24.59 -0.37 -17.80
N SER A 294 -24.42 0.79 -17.17
CA SER A 294 -24.63 2.06 -17.84
C SER A 294 -23.42 2.53 -18.63
N THR A 295 -23.62 3.42 -19.60
CA THR A 295 -22.56 4.02 -20.44
C THR A 295 -21.49 4.82 -19.68
N ARG A 296 -21.64 5.00 -18.36
CA ARG A 296 -20.65 5.63 -17.47
C ARG A 296 -19.94 4.63 -16.56
N SER A 297 -20.28 3.35 -16.69
CA SER A 297 -19.76 2.28 -15.85
C SER A 297 -18.41 1.77 -16.36
N ILE A 298 -17.68 1.10 -15.46
CA ILE A 298 -16.42 0.43 -15.76
C ILE A 298 -16.51 -1.02 -15.29
N GLY A 299 -16.09 -1.96 -16.12
CA GLY A 299 -15.91 -3.35 -15.75
C GLY A 299 -14.45 -3.65 -15.41
N LEU A 300 -14.19 -4.28 -14.26
CA LEU A 300 -12.91 -4.91 -13.97
C LEU A 300 -12.93 -6.33 -14.52
N ILE A 301 -11.95 -6.66 -15.37
CA ILE A 301 -11.84 -7.96 -16.02
C ILE A 301 -10.65 -8.77 -15.49
N ASN A 302 -10.80 -10.09 -15.54
CA ASN A 302 -9.72 -11.05 -15.39
C ASN A 302 -9.33 -11.61 -16.76
N LYS A 303 -8.17 -11.20 -17.28
CA LYS A 303 -7.63 -11.61 -18.58
C LYS A 303 -7.28 -13.10 -18.67
N ALA A 304 -7.11 -13.78 -17.54
CA ALA A 304 -6.87 -15.23 -17.53
C ALA A 304 -8.16 -16.04 -17.80
N LEU A 305 -9.33 -15.42 -17.71
CA LEU A 305 -10.63 -16.08 -17.88
C LEU A 305 -11.21 -15.82 -19.27
N THR A 306 -10.68 -16.52 -20.27
CA THR A 306 -11.10 -16.40 -21.68
C THR A 306 -12.03 -17.52 -22.14
N ARG A 307 -12.11 -18.62 -21.37
CA ARG A 307 -13.08 -19.69 -21.63
C ARG A 307 -14.49 -19.18 -21.36
N ILE A 308 -15.38 -19.37 -22.34
CA ILE A 308 -16.78 -18.94 -22.26
C ILE A 308 -17.55 -19.88 -21.33
N GLU A 309 -18.15 -19.28 -20.31
CA GLU A 309 -19.07 -19.91 -19.38
C GLU A 309 -20.46 -19.28 -19.56
N ALA A 310 -21.48 -20.09 -19.34
CA ALA A 310 -22.86 -19.66 -19.53
C ALA A 310 -23.19 -18.42 -18.70
N ASN A 311 -23.93 -17.49 -19.32
CA ASN A 311 -24.47 -16.28 -18.69
C ASN A 311 -23.41 -15.34 -18.04
N SER A 312 -22.15 -15.40 -18.47
CA SER A 312 -21.09 -14.51 -18.00
C SER A 312 -20.90 -13.32 -18.96
N ILE A 313 -20.41 -12.20 -18.41
CA ILE A 313 -20.09 -10.99 -19.18
C ILE A 313 -18.59 -10.97 -19.45
N TYR A 314 -18.22 -10.73 -20.71
CA TYR A 314 -16.85 -10.70 -21.16
C TYR A 314 -16.52 -9.38 -21.83
N ALA A 315 -15.27 -8.96 -21.68
CA ALA A 315 -14.67 -8.03 -22.61
C ALA A 315 -14.26 -8.78 -23.87
N ILE A 316 -14.75 -8.30 -25.01
CA ILE A 316 -14.41 -8.83 -26.33
C ILE A 316 -13.79 -7.75 -27.20
N ARG A 317 -12.86 -8.14 -28.08
CA ARG A 317 -12.38 -7.30 -29.17
C ARG A 317 -13.08 -7.71 -30.46
N ARG A 318 -13.73 -6.75 -31.13
CA ARG A 318 -14.34 -6.94 -32.44
C ARG A 318 -14.19 -5.66 -33.25
N ASN A 319 -13.77 -5.76 -34.51
CA ASN A 319 -13.55 -4.60 -35.39
C ASN A 319 -12.61 -3.54 -34.78
N LYS A 320 -11.56 -3.98 -34.07
CA LYS A 320 -10.59 -3.14 -33.33
C LYS A 320 -11.16 -2.38 -32.13
N GLU A 321 -12.40 -2.63 -31.74
CA GLU A 321 -12.99 -2.02 -30.57
C GLU A 321 -13.18 -3.03 -29.45
N VAL A 322 -13.06 -2.57 -28.20
CA VAL A 322 -13.35 -3.38 -27.01
C VAL A 322 -14.78 -3.10 -26.51
N LEU A 323 -15.51 -4.16 -26.19
CA LEU A 323 -16.93 -4.15 -25.83
C LEU A 323 -17.19 -5.10 -24.65
N LEU A 324 -18.13 -4.75 -23.78
CA LEU A 324 -18.70 -5.70 -22.82
C LEU A 324 -19.96 -6.35 -23.40
N ARG A 325 -20.02 -7.69 -23.42
CA ARG A 325 -21.15 -8.47 -23.91
C ARG A 325 -21.32 -9.77 -23.12
N ARG A 326 -22.54 -10.32 -23.08
CA ARG A 326 -22.76 -11.70 -22.66
C ARG A 326 -22.43 -12.65 -23.80
N LEU A 327 -21.68 -13.70 -23.48
CA LEU A 327 -21.30 -14.73 -24.44
C LEU A 327 -21.95 -16.06 -24.06
N GLU A 328 -22.39 -16.79 -25.08
CA GLU A 328 -22.87 -18.17 -24.98
C GLU A 328 -22.24 -18.96 -26.13
N ALA A 329 -21.56 -20.06 -25.79
CA ALA A 329 -20.99 -20.97 -26.78
C ALA A 329 -21.85 -22.23 -26.85
N LEU A 330 -22.37 -22.54 -28.03
CA LEU A 330 -23.15 -23.75 -28.29
C LEU A 330 -22.22 -24.96 -28.56
N PRO A 331 -22.71 -26.21 -28.39
CA PRO A 331 -21.91 -27.42 -28.60
C PRO A 331 -21.37 -27.59 -30.03
N ASP A 332 -22.03 -27.00 -31.03
CA ASP A 332 -21.61 -27.00 -32.43
C ASP A 332 -20.52 -25.96 -32.73
N GLY A 333 -20.07 -25.22 -31.71
CA GLY A 333 -19.08 -24.14 -31.81
C GLY A 333 -19.66 -22.78 -32.20
N THR A 334 -20.98 -22.67 -32.35
CA THR A 334 -21.64 -21.37 -32.60
C THR A 334 -21.49 -20.46 -31.38
N LEU A 335 -21.04 -19.23 -31.61
CA LEU A 335 -20.90 -18.19 -30.58
C LEU A 335 -22.06 -17.21 -30.68
N ILE A 336 -22.79 -17.03 -29.58
CA ILE A 336 -23.84 -16.02 -29.46
C ILE A 336 -23.33 -14.88 -28.58
N ILE A 337 -23.49 -13.65 -29.08
CA ILE A 337 -23.08 -12.41 -28.42
C ILE A 337 -24.34 -11.59 -28.19
N ARG A 338 -24.63 -11.26 -26.93
CA ARG A 338 -25.85 -10.51 -26.56
C ARG A 338 -25.53 -9.33 -25.66
N GLY A 339 -26.35 -8.29 -25.78
CA GLY A 339 -26.52 -7.27 -24.75
C GLY A 339 -27.63 -7.66 -23.76
N ASP A 340 -27.74 -6.91 -22.68
CA ASP A 340 -28.77 -7.05 -21.64
C ASP A 340 -29.97 -6.11 -21.87
N SER A 341 -29.84 -5.14 -22.78
CA SER A 341 -30.89 -4.16 -23.00
C SER A 341 -32.06 -4.75 -23.80
N PRO A 342 -33.31 -4.32 -23.53
CA PRO A 342 -34.48 -4.81 -24.27
C PRO A 342 -34.40 -4.57 -25.79
N ALA A 343 -33.62 -3.58 -26.22
CA ALA A 343 -33.42 -3.23 -27.63
C ALA A 343 -32.19 -3.93 -28.25
N ALA A 344 -31.36 -4.60 -27.45
CA ALA A 344 -30.12 -5.23 -27.90
C ALA A 344 -30.41 -6.34 -28.90
N LYS A 345 -29.72 -6.31 -30.04
CA LYS A 345 -29.78 -7.38 -31.03
C LYS A 345 -28.69 -8.41 -30.74
N SER A 346 -29.07 -9.68 -30.71
CA SER A 346 -28.11 -10.78 -30.60
C SER A 346 -27.35 -10.96 -31.91
N SER A 347 -26.02 -11.07 -31.83
CA SER A 347 -25.18 -11.49 -32.95
C SER A 347 -24.89 -12.98 -32.81
N VAL A 348 -25.19 -13.77 -33.84
CA VAL A 348 -24.88 -15.21 -33.89
C VAL A 348 -23.75 -15.41 -34.89
N LEU A 349 -22.63 -15.94 -34.42
CA LEU A 349 -21.45 -16.25 -35.22
C LEU A 349 -21.32 -17.76 -35.33
N PRO A 350 -21.45 -18.35 -36.53
CA PRO A 350 -21.19 -19.76 -36.75
C PRO A 350 -19.76 -20.13 -36.36
N SER A 351 -19.50 -21.40 -36.05
CA SER A 351 -18.19 -21.89 -35.57
C SER A 351 -17.00 -21.45 -36.44
N GLY A 352 -17.14 -21.46 -37.76
CA GLY A 352 -16.09 -21.02 -38.70
C GLY A 352 -15.76 -19.51 -38.65
N ARG A 353 -16.58 -18.69 -37.99
CA ARG A 353 -16.39 -17.24 -37.82
C ARG A 353 -16.24 -16.82 -36.36
N ALA A 354 -16.22 -17.77 -35.42
CA ALA A 354 -16.04 -17.46 -34.00
C ALA A 354 -14.70 -16.74 -33.72
N GLY A 355 -13.67 -17.00 -34.54
CA GLY A 355 -12.37 -16.31 -34.50
C GLY A 355 -12.40 -14.83 -34.92
N ASP A 356 -13.50 -14.33 -35.48
CA ASP A 356 -13.69 -12.90 -35.79
C ASP A 356 -13.84 -12.04 -34.49
N VAL A 357 -13.91 -12.70 -33.33
CA VAL A 357 -14.04 -12.09 -32.01
C VAL A 357 -13.00 -12.66 -31.06
N GLU A 358 -12.23 -11.78 -30.42
CA GLU A 358 -11.28 -12.18 -29.39
C GLU A 358 -11.93 -11.97 -28.01
N VAL A 359 -11.90 -13.00 -27.16
CA VAL A 359 -12.29 -12.87 -25.75
C VAL A 359 -11.07 -12.41 -24.96
N ILE A 360 -11.09 -11.17 -24.47
CA ILE A 360 -9.97 -10.58 -23.71
C ILE A 360 -9.98 -11.09 -22.27
N GLY A 361 -11.16 -11.24 -21.68
CA GLY A 361 -11.30 -11.71 -20.31
C GLY A 361 -12.72 -11.55 -19.77
N ARG A 362 -13.00 -12.20 -18.64
CA ARG A 362 -14.31 -12.16 -17.98
C ARG A 362 -14.40 -11.00 -17.00
N VAL A 363 -15.54 -10.33 -16.96
CA VAL A 363 -15.84 -9.33 -15.93
C VAL A 363 -16.01 -9.99 -14.57
N VAL A 364 -15.31 -9.48 -13.56
CA VAL A 364 -15.34 -9.97 -12.17
C VAL A 364 -15.89 -8.94 -11.17
N TRP A 365 -15.97 -7.67 -11.58
CA TRP A 365 -16.52 -6.59 -10.77
C TRP A 365 -16.98 -5.43 -11.66
N SER A 366 -17.94 -4.64 -11.17
CA SER A 366 -18.44 -3.45 -11.84
C SER A 366 -18.41 -2.22 -10.93
N GLY A 367 -18.01 -1.08 -11.49
CA GLY A 367 -18.08 0.23 -10.87
C GLY A 367 -19.09 1.11 -11.59
N HIS A 368 -20.03 1.70 -10.84
CA HIS A 368 -21.09 2.56 -11.37
C HIS A 368 -21.01 3.94 -10.73
N HIS A 369 -21.28 4.98 -11.51
CA HIS A 369 -21.50 6.32 -10.97
C HIS A 369 -22.94 6.41 -10.46
N LEU A 370 -23.12 6.81 -9.20
CA LEU A 370 -24.43 7.09 -8.60
C LEU A 370 -25.02 8.40 -9.14
#